data_AF-A0A6A1Z6C0-F1
#
_entry.id   AF-A0A6A1Z6C0-F1
#
_cell.length_a   1.000
_cell.length_b   1.000
_cell.length_c   1.000
_cell.angle_alpha   90.00
_cell.angle_beta   90.00
_cell.angle_gamma   90.00
#
_symmetry.space_group_name_H-M   'P 1'
#
loop_
_entity.id
_entity.type
_entity.pdbx_description
1 polymer ?
#
loop_
_entity_poly.entity_id
_entity_poly.type
_entity_poly.pdbx_seq_one_letter_code
_entity_poly.pdbx_strand_id
1 'polypeptide(L)' 'QDIIDIETWCNSLPRKILAYHTPDEIFEKELDRIYQTA' A
#
# COMPACT_ATOMS: atom_id res chain seq x y z
N GLN A 1 5.60 -20.26 9.06
CA GLN A 1 5.19 -19.16 9.94
C GLN A 1 6.04 -17.93 9.66
N ASP A 2 7.37 -18.05 9.72
CA ASP A 2 8.33 -16.97 9.54
C ASP A 2 8.12 -16.09 8.29
N ILE A 3 7.81 -16.69 7.14
CA ILE A 3 7.56 -15.93 5.90
C ILE A 3 6.35 -14.98 6.05
N ILE A 4 5.27 -15.45 6.68
CA ILE A 4 4.05 -14.66 6.90
C ILE A 4 4.32 -13.55 7.91
N ASP A 5 5.13 -13.84 8.93
CA ASP A 5 5.48 -12.87 9.96
C ASP A 5 6.39 -11.76 9.38
N ILE A 6 7.34 -12.11 8.51
CA ILE A 6 8.18 -11.16 7.77
C ILE A 6 7.34 -10.31 6.82
N GLU A 7 6.43 -10.92 6.06
CA GLU A 7 5.52 -10.20 5.16
C GLU A 7 4.68 -9.17 5.95
N THR A 8 4.12 -9.59 7.08
CA THR A 8 3.33 -8.73 7.96
C THR A 8 4.16 -7.58 8.53
N TRP A 9 5.39 -7.86 8.97
CA TRP A 9 6.32 -6.84 9.47
C TRP A 9 6.69 -5.84 8.38
N CYS A 10 7.08 -6.30 7.19
CA CYS A 10 7.40 -5.44 6.05
C CYS A 10 6.24 -4.52 5.68
N ASN A 11 5.02 -5.06 5.60
CA ASN A 11 3.82 -4.31 5.21
C ASN A 11 3.33 -3.28 6.25
N SER A 12 3.91 -3.29 7.45
CA SER A 12 3.60 -2.35 8.54
C SER A 12 4.38 -1.04 8.44
N LEU A 13 5.17 -0.69 9.46
CA LEU A 13 5.93 0.54 9.58
C LEU A 13 7.07 0.69 8.55
N PRO A 14 7.86 -0.36 8.21
CA PRO A 14 8.99 -0.22 7.27
C PRO A 14 8.55 0.27 5.89
N ARG A 15 7.48 -0.33 5.33
CA ARG A 15 6.91 0.07 4.05
C ARG A 15 6.51 1.55 4.04
N LYS A 16 5.87 2.04 5.10
CA LYS A 16 5.42 3.44 5.23
C LYS A 16 6.58 4.42 5.33
N ILE A 17 7.65 4.09 6.08
CA ILE A 17 8.85 4.93 6.17
C ILE A 17 9.54 5.09 4.82
N LEU A 18 9.56 4.02 4.02
CA LEU A 18 10.13 4.03 2.67
C LEU A 18 9.18 4.58 1.59
N ALA A 19 7.98 5.02 1.98
CA ALA A 19 6.93 5.47 1.07
C ALA A 19 6.59 4.44 -0.03
N TYR A 20 6.75 3.15 0.26
CA TYR A 20 6.24 2.09 -0.60
C TYR A 20 4.73 1.97 -0.39
N HIS A 21 4.00 1.75 -1.47
CA HIS A 21 2.55 1.68 -1.45
C HIS A 21 2.09 0.24 -1.68
N THR A 22 0.99 -0.16 -1.06
CA THR A 22 0.33 -1.42 -1.44
C THR A 22 -0.37 -1.25 -2.78
N PRO A 23 -0.64 -2.36 -3.51
CA PRO A 23 -1.47 -2.31 -4.71
C PRO A 23 -2.81 -1.61 -4.47
N ASP A 24 -3.46 -1.87 -3.34
CA ASP A 24 -4.74 -1.25 -2.97
C ASP A 24 -4.64 0.27 -2.80
N GLU A 25 -3.59 0.76 -2.13
CA GLU A 25 -3.38 2.20 -1.95
C GLU A 25 -3.18 2.91 -3.30
N ILE A 26 -2.47 2.28 -4.24
CA ILE A 26 -2.31 2.81 -5.60
C ILE A 26 -3.63 2.77 -6.35
N PHE A 27 -4.38 1.68 -6.24
CA PHE A 27 -5.68 1.52 -6.90
C PHE A 27 -6.68 2.60 -6.48
N GLU A 28 -6.86 2.79 -5.17
CA GLU A 28 -7.76 3.83 -4.64
C GLU A 28 -7.35 5.24 -5.11
N LYS A 29 -6.05 5.53 -5.11
CA LYS A 29 -5.53 6.81 -5.59
C LYS A 29 -5.82 7.08 -7.06
N GLU A 30 -5.76 6.05 -7.91
CA GLU A 30 -6.11 6.20 -9.33
C GLU A 30 -7.63 6.31 -9.52
N LEU A 31 -8.44 5.62 -8.71
CA LEU A 31 -9.90 5.80 -8.70
C LEU A 31 -10.28 7.22 -8.33
N ASP A 32 -9.69 7.79 -7.27
CA ASP A 32 -9.92 9.16 -6.85
C ASP A 32 -9.70 10.16 -7.99
N ARG A 33 -8.68 9.95 -8.84
CA ARG A 33 -8.40 10.81 -10.00
C ARG A 33 -9.51 10.75 -11.06
N ILE A 34 -10.05 9.57 -11.31
CA ILE A 34 -11.17 9.38 -12.24
C ILE A 34 -12.40 10.10 -11.72
N TYR A 35 -12.72 9.94 -10.43
CA TYR A 35 -13.90 10.56 -9.82
C TYR A 35 -13.77 12.08 -9.61
N GLN A 36 -12.56 12.60 -9.36
CA GLN A 36 -12.33 14.05 -9.24
C GLN A 36 -12.41 14.81 -10.57
N THR A 37 -12.29 14.09 -11.70
CA THR A 37 -12.37 14.69 -13.05
C THR A 37 -13.78 14.62 -13.63
N ALA A 38 -14.70 13.89 -12.99
CA ALA A 38 -16.10 13.73 -13.37
C ALA A 38 -16.99 14.80 -12.72
#